data_AF-A0A8C6E244-F1
#
_entry.id   AF-A0A8C6E244-F1
#
_cell.length_a   1.000
_cell.length_b   1.000
_cell.length_c   1.000
_cell.angle_alpha   90.00
_cell.angle_beta   90.00
_cell.angle_gamma   90.00
#
_symmetry.space_group_name_H-M   'P 1'
#
loop_
_entity.id
_entity.type
_entity.pdbx_description
1 polymer ?
#
loop_
_entity_poly.entity_id
_entity_poly.type
_entity_poly.pdbx_seq_one_letter_code
_entity_poly.pdbx_strand_id
1 'polypeptide(L)'
;MRGGPARLVGRGQGLAESRVPGVARPERPRHGSGALPGPAVPALPRRLHLRQEERHPLRAAHRGPAQSVAILLYLARKYKVPDHWYPRDPQACARVDEYLAWQHTTLRRNCLRALWHKVMLPVFLGEPVSPEMLATTLAELDMALQVLEGKFLQDKAFLIGPHISLADLVAITELMHPVGAGCQVFKGRPKLAAWRQRVEAAVGEVLFQEAHEVILKAKDSQPADPSLKQKMLPKVLAMIQ
;
A
#
# COMPACT_ATOMS: atom_id res chain seq x y z
N MET A 1 58.28 40.07 8.32
CA MET A 1 59.05 39.38 7.26
C MET A 1 58.05 38.55 6.45
N ARG A 2 57.44 39.11 5.39
CA ARG A 2 57.73 38.88 3.95
C ARG A 2 57.84 37.37 3.63
N GLY A 3 57.11 36.76 2.69
CA GLY A 3 56.14 37.21 1.70
C GLY A 3 55.60 35.97 0.95
N GLY A 4 54.42 36.08 0.33
CA GLY A 4 53.84 35.04 -0.54
C GLY A 4 54.41 35.07 -1.98
N PRO A 5 53.62 34.74 -3.00
CA PRO A 5 53.53 33.40 -3.62
C PRO A 5 53.91 33.42 -5.12
N ALA A 6 53.98 32.26 -5.78
CA ALA A 6 54.08 32.20 -7.25
C ALA A 6 53.09 31.19 -7.86
N ARG A 7 52.09 31.73 -8.57
CA ARG A 7 51.40 31.07 -9.69
C ARG A 7 52.23 31.31 -10.95
N LEU A 8 52.27 30.36 -11.88
CA LEU A 8 52.45 30.65 -13.30
C LEU A 8 51.60 29.71 -14.16
N VAL A 9 50.90 30.36 -15.07
CA VAL A 9 49.97 29.89 -16.10
C VAL A 9 50.78 29.57 -17.35
N GLY A 10 50.38 28.56 -18.13
CA GLY A 10 51.02 28.28 -19.42
C GLY A 10 50.26 27.29 -20.31
N ARG A 11 49.42 27.86 -21.17
CA ARG A 11 48.69 27.30 -22.33
C ARG A 11 49.43 26.26 -23.18
N GLY A 12 48.68 25.30 -23.72
CA GLY A 12 48.39 25.28 -25.17
C GLY A 12 49.02 24.17 -26.05
N GLN A 13 48.12 23.40 -26.68
CA GLN A 13 48.17 22.82 -28.04
C GLN A 13 48.97 21.53 -28.31
N GLY A 14 48.27 20.58 -28.95
CA GLY A 14 48.73 20.03 -30.23
C GLY A 14 49.11 18.55 -30.29
N LEU A 15 48.14 17.71 -30.66
CA LEU A 15 48.21 16.62 -31.66
C LEU A 15 49.40 15.63 -31.65
N ALA A 16 49.09 14.34 -31.43
CA ALA A 16 49.46 13.26 -32.34
C ALA A 16 48.75 11.94 -31.96
N GLU A 17 47.80 11.52 -32.81
CA GLU A 17 47.16 10.20 -32.77
C GLU A 17 48.14 9.12 -33.25
N SER A 18 48.37 8.08 -32.44
CA SER A 18 49.06 6.86 -32.89
C SER A 18 48.07 5.87 -33.51
N ARG A 19 48.21 5.66 -34.82
CA ARG A 19 47.42 4.71 -35.63
C ARG A 19 47.73 3.25 -35.25
N VAL A 20 46.70 2.47 -34.97
CA VAL A 20 46.74 1.00 -34.99
C VAL A 20 46.17 0.54 -36.34
N PRO A 21 46.86 -0.31 -37.11
CA PRO A 21 46.38 -0.79 -38.41
C PRO A 21 45.51 -2.04 -38.26
N GLY A 22 44.36 -2.06 -38.94
CA GLY A 22 43.61 -3.29 -39.20
C GLY A 22 42.14 -3.25 -38.79
N VAL A 23 41.30 -2.54 -39.55
CA VAL A 23 39.86 -2.85 -39.64
C VAL A 23 39.39 -2.61 -41.07
N ALA A 24 38.99 -3.68 -41.75
CA ALA A 24 38.28 -3.62 -43.02
C ALA A 24 36.90 -3.00 -42.81
N ARG A 25 36.53 -2.02 -43.65
CA ARG A 25 35.20 -1.39 -43.64
C ARG A 25 34.17 -2.33 -44.27
N PRO A 26 33.01 -2.60 -43.63
CA PRO A 26 31.82 -3.03 -44.34
C PRO A 26 30.90 -1.83 -44.63
N GLU A 27 30.27 -1.89 -45.79
CA GLU A 27 29.44 -0.87 -46.41
C GLU A 27 28.18 -0.48 -45.61
N ARG A 28 27.72 0.76 -45.80
CA ARG A 28 26.45 1.27 -45.23
C ARG A 28 25.24 0.65 -45.94
N PRO A 29 24.25 0.10 -45.22
CA PRO A 29 22.95 -0.20 -45.81
C PRO A 29 22.10 1.06 -45.94
N ARG A 30 21.49 1.21 -47.11
CA ARG A 30 20.55 2.28 -47.50
C ARG A 30 19.27 2.23 -46.66
N HIS A 31 18.72 3.39 -46.33
CA HIS A 31 17.39 3.54 -45.74
C HIS A 31 16.31 2.86 -46.59
N GLY A 32 15.72 1.79 -46.05
CA GLY A 32 14.48 1.20 -46.54
C GLY A 32 13.37 1.49 -45.55
N SER A 33 12.41 2.33 -45.96
CA SER A 33 11.13 2.52 -45.27
C SER A 33 10.30 1.24 -45.43
N GLY A 34 10.02 0.55 -44.32
CA GLY A 34 9.33 -0.74 -44.35
C GLY A 34 9.23 -1.38 -42.97
N ALA A 35 8.76 -0.64 -41.97
CA ALA A 35 8.34 -1.21 -40.69
C ALA A 35 6.82 -1.32 -40.69
N LEU A 36 6.32 -2.57 -40.69
CA LEU A 36 4.91 -2.87 -40.43
C LEU A 36 4.57 -2.39 -39.01
N PRO A 37 3.46 -1.66 -38.81
CA PRO A 37 3.05 -1.26 -37.47
C PRO A 37 2.67 -2.51 -36.67
N GLY A 38 3.35 -2.73 -35.55
CA GLY A 38 2.92 -3.70 -34.54
C GLY A 38 1.51 -3.36 -34.03
N PRO A 39 0.77 -4.32 -33.46
CA PRO A 39 -0.61 -4.09 -33.05
C PRO A 39 -0.66 -2.94 -32.05
N ALA A 40 -1.43 -1.91 -32.40
CA ALA A 40 -1.71 -0.80 -31.52
C ALA A 40 -2.32 -1.35 -30.22
N VAL A 41 -1.67 -1.08 -29.09
CA VAL A 41 -2.28 -1.23 -27.77
C VAL A 41 -3.54 -0.36 -27.80
N PRO A 42 -4.76 -0.91 -27.61
CA PRO A 42 -5.94 -0.07 -27.57
C PRO A 42 -5.79 0.91 -26.42
N ALA A 43 -5.71 2.20 -26.74
CA ALA A 43 -5.88 3.24 -25.76
C ALA A 43 -7.24 3.01 -25.09
N LEU A 44 -7.21 2.76 -23.77
CA LEU A 44 -8.41 2.69 -22.93
C LEU A 44 -9.33 3.86 -23.28
N PRO A 45 -10.61 3.63 -23.63
CA PRO A 45 -11.53 4.70 -23.92
C PRO A 45 -11.61 5.64 -22.70
N ARG A 46 -11.19 6.91 -22.88
CA ARG A 46 -11.44 8.01 -21.93
C ARG A 46 -12.94 8.38 -21.92
N ARG A 47 -13.79 7.43 -21.57
CA ARG A 47 -15.22 7.65 -21.32
C ARG A 47 -15.68 6.89 -20.08
N LEU A 48 -15.06 7.20 -18.94
CA LEU A 48 -15.73 7.13 -17.65
C LEU A 48 -16.47 8.47 -17.42
N HIS A 49 -17.37 8.81 -18.33
CA HIS A 49 -18.50 9.66 -17.96
C HIS A 49 -19.46 8.74 -17.23
N LEU A 50 -19.26 8.59 -15.92
CA LEU A 50 -20.31 8.12 -15.02
C LEU A 50 -21.54 8.98 -15.30
N ARG A 51 -22.52 8.41 -16.01
CA ARG A 51 -23.85 9.00 -16.09
C ARG A 51 -24.27 9.28 -14.65
N GLN A 52 -24.71 10.50 -14.41
CA GLN A 52 -25.13 11.05 -13.12
C GLN A 52 -26.44 10.41 -12.60
N GLU A 53 -26.77 9.20 -13.08
CA GLU A 53 -28.11 8.59 -13.03
C GLU A 53 -28.11 7.14 -12.53
N GLU A 54 -27.10 6.72 -11.77
CA GLU A 54 -27.23 5.65 -10.78
C GLU A 54 -26.75 6.19 -9.43
N ARG A 55 -27.62 6.91 -8.71
CA ARG A 55 -27.36 7.19 -7.29
C ARG A 55 -27.40 5.87 -6.54
N HIS A 56 -26.21 5.32 -6.32
CA HIS A 56 -26.03 3.99 -5.78
C HIS A 56 -26.56 3.92 -4.31
N PRO A 57 -27.42 2.94 -3.94
CA PRO A 57 -28.01 2.84 -2.60
C PRO A 57 -27.00 2.88 -1.44
N LEU A 58 -25.77 2.40 -1.66
CA LEU A 58 -24.71 2.40 -0.65
C LEU A 58 -24.12 3.79 -0.37
N ARG A 59 -24.36 4.81 -1.22
CA ARG A 59 -23.97 6.20 -0.93
C ARG A 59 -24.90 6.87 0.10
N ALA A 60 -26.12 6.36 0.30
CA ALA A 60 -27.14 7.00 1.13
C ALA A 60 -27.18 6.51 2.59
N ALA A 61 -26.53 5.39 2.91
CA ALA A 61 -26.50 4.85 4.27
C ALA A 61 -25.28 5.38 5.05
N HIS A 62 -25.49 5.79 6.31
CA HIS A 62 -24.50 6.29 7.27
C HIS A 62 -23.16 5.54 7.24
N ARG A 63 -22.05 6.17 6.83
CA ARG A 63 -20.71 5.54 6.72
C ARG A 63 -20.17 4.96 8.04
N GLY A 64 -20.47 3.69 8.31
CA GLY A 64 -19.94 2.94 9.44
C GLY A 64 -18.89 1.89 9.00
N PRO A 65 -17.99 1.43 9.89
CA PRO A 65 -16.92 0.46 9.57
C PRO A 65 -17.43 -0.86 8.97
N ALA A 66 -18.66 -1.29 9.28
CA ALA A 66 -19.27 -2.51 8.76
C ALA A 66 -19.58 -2.47 7.24
N GLN A 67 -19.43 -1.31 6.60
CA GLN A 67 -19.88 -1.12 5.22
C GLN A 67 -18.83 -1.42 4.16
N SER A 68 -17.53 -1.40 4.49
CA SER A 68 -16.50 -1.76 3.51
C SER A 68 -16.68 -3.19 3.03
N VAL A 69 -16.93 -4.14 3.94
CA VAL A 69 -17.23 -5.54 3.61
C VAL A 69 -18.48 -5.63 2.73
N ALA A 70 -19.58 -5.00 3.11
CA ALA A 70 -20.82 -5.02 2.32
C ALA A 70 -20.63 -4.43 0.92
N ILE A 71 -19.87 -3.34 0.79
CA ILE A 71 -19.52 -2.74 -0.50
C ILE A 71 -18.66 -3.70 -1.33
N LEU A 72 -17.61 -4.30 -0.76
CA LEU A 72 -16.74 -5.24 -1.47
C LEU A 72 -17.54 -6.45 -1.99
N LEU A 73 -18.40 -7.03 -1.15
CA LEU A 73 -19.28 -8.13 -1.54
C LEU A 73 -20.27 -7.72 -2.63
N TYR A 74 -20.85 -6.52 -2.53
CA TYR A 74 -21.72 -5.97 -3.58
C TYR A 74 -20.98 -5.81 -4.91
N LEU A 75 -19.78 -5.21 -4.88
CA LEU A 75 -18.97 -5.01 -6.08
C LEU A 75 -18.57 -6.33 -6.72
N ALA A 76 -18.14 -7.31 -5.92
CA ALA A 76 -17.80 -8.64 -6.41
C ALA A 76 -18.98 -9.29 -7.15
N ARG A 77 -20.19 -9.20 -6.57
CA ARG A 77 -21.42 -9.76 -7.15
C ARG A 77 -21.92 -8.97 -8.37
N LYS A 78 -21.98 -7.64 -8.30
CA LYS A 78 -22.47 -6.77 -9.39
C LYS A 78 -21.61 -6.89 -10.63
N TYR A 79 -20.30 -6.84 -10.47
CA TYR A 79 -19.35 -6.77 -11.58
C TYR A 79 -18.80 -8.12 -12.01
N LYS A 80 -19.23 -9.23 -11.37
CA LYS A 80 -18.80 -10.60 -11.69
C LYS A 80 -17.27 -10.70 -11.79
N VAL A 81 -16.59 -10.22 -10.74
CA VAL A 81 -15.13 -10.28 -10.64
C VAL A 81 -14.63 -11.73 -10.66
N PRO A 82 -13.34 -11.98 -10.95
CA PRO A 82 -12.77 -13.32 -10.89
C PRO A 82 -13.10 -14.06 -9.59
N ASP A 83 -13.38 -15.36 -9.70
CA ASP A 83 -13.95 -16.18 -8.62
C ASP A 83 -13.11 -16.19 -7.33
N HIS A 84 -11.79 -16.07 -7.45
CA HIS A 84 -10.88 -16.09 -6.30
C HIS A 84 -11.13 -14.97 -5.28
N TRP A 85 -11.69 -13.83 -5.70
CA TRP A 85 -11.97 -12.72 -4.78
C TRP A 85 -13.01 -13.10 -3.74
N TYR A 86 -14.11 -13.72 -4.20
CA TYR A 86 -15.20 -14.19 -3.36
C TYR A 86 -15.74 -15.51 -3.94
N PRO A 87 -15.14 -16.64 -3.55
CA PRO A 87 -15.39 -17.94 -4.18
C PRO A 87 -16.84 -18.40 -4.10
N ARG A 88 -17.30 -19.11 -5.13
CA ARG A 88 -18.63 -19.76 -5.13
C ARG A 88 -18.66 -21.09 -4.39
N ASP A 89 -17.50 -21.74 -4.21
CA ASP A 89 -17.39 -22.94 -3.39
C ASP A 89 -17.81 -22.60 -1.94
N PRO A 90 -18.79 -23.32 -1.35
CA PRO A 90 -19.32 -22.97 -0.03
C PRO A 90 -18.26 -22.94 1.08
N GLN A 91 -17.28 -23.85 1.04
CA GLN A 91 -16.26 -23.91 2.09
C GLN A 91 -15.24 -22.77 1.95
N ALA A 92 -14.82 -22.44 0.73
CA ALA A 92 -13.93 -21.31 0.47
C ALA A 92 -14.63 -19.97 0.77
N CYS A 93 -15.91 -19.84 0.42
CA CYS A 93 -16.75 -18.71 0.78
C CYS A 93 -16.79 -18.53 2.31
N ALA A 94 -17.09 -19.61 3.05
CA ALA A 94 -17.14 -19.59 4.50
C ALA A 94 -15.81 -19.16 5.14
N ARG A 95 -14.66 -19.54 4.58
CA ARG A 95 -13.34 -19.09 5.06
C ARG A 95 -13.12 -17.60 4.84
N VAL A 96 -13.57 -17.04 3.71
CA VAL A 96 -13.54 -15.58 3.48
C VAL A 96 -14.45 -14.88 4.48
N ASP A 97 -15.68 -15.36 4.64
CA ASP A 97 -16.65 -14.77 5.57
C ASP A 97 -16.17 -14.85 7.03
N GLU A 98 -15.54 -15.96 7.44
CA GLU A 98 -14.94 -16.11 8.77
C GLU A 98 -13.89 -15.03 9.04
N TYR A 99 -12.97 -14.80 8.10
CA TYR A 99 -11.97 -13.75 8.23
C TYR A 99 -12.61 -12.36 8.30
N LEU A 100 -13.53 -12.06 7.38
CA LEU A 100 -14.18 -10.76 7.29
C LEU A 100 -15.03 -10.44 8.52
N ALA A 101 -15.62 -11.45 9.17
CA ALA A 101 -16.29 -11.31 10.45
C ALA A 101 -15.28 -11.10 11.59
N TRP A 102 -14.23 -11.91 11.65
CA TRP A 102 -13.22 -11.86 12.71
C TRP A 102 -12.48 -10.52 12.78
N GLN A 103 -12.05 -9.96 11.65
CA GLN A 103 -11.22 -8.75 11.64
C GLN A 103 -11.89 -7.55 12.31
N HIS A 104 -13.24 -7.46 12.26
CA HIS A 104 -13.97 -6.26 12.64
C HIS A 104 -13.77 -5.87 14.10
N THR A 105 -13.62 -6.86 14.98
CA THR A 105 -13.44 -6.68 16.43
C THR A 105 -12.03 -7.03 16.90
N THR A 106 -11.14 -7.41 15.98
CA THR A 106 -9.77 -7.82 16.29
C THR A 106 -8.75 -7.01 15.50
N LEU A 107 -8.31 -7.49 14.33
CA LEU A 107 -7.21 -6.91 13.56
C LEU A 107 -7.44 -5.44 13.22
N ARG A 108 -8.65 -5.08 12.76
CA ARG A 108 -9.02 -3.71 12.44
C ARG A 108 -8.87 -2.77 13.64
N ARG A 109 -9.39 -3.19 14.80
CA ARG A 109 -9.32 -2.40 16.05
C ARG A 109 -7.87 -2.20 16.46
N ASN A 110 -7.08 -3.28 16.47
CA ASN A 110 -5.70 -3.23 16.95
C ASN A 110 -4.79 -2.44 16.01
N CYS A 111 -4.98 -2.57 14.69
CA CYS A 111 -4.25 -1.77 13.70
C CYS A 111 -4.58 -0.28 13.80
N LEU A 112 -5.86 0.06 13.98
CA LEU A 112 -6.30 1.44 14.13
C LEU A 112 -5.75 2.06 15.43
N ARG A 113 -5.85 1.35 16.56
CA ARG A 113 -5.28 1.80 17.84
C ARG A 113 -3.78 2.00 17.76
N ALA A 114 -3.05 1.09 17.11
CA ALA A 114 -1.61 1.22 16.93
C ALA A 114 -1.23 2.49 16.16
N LEU A 115 -1.95 2.83 15.10
CA LEU A 115 -1.74 4.09 14.36
C LEU A 115 -2.04 5.32 15.24
N TRP A 116 -3.18 5.31 15.92
CA TRP A 116 -3.62 6.47 16.69
C TRP A 116 -2.76 6.71 17.93
N HIS A 117 -2.50 5.67 18.71
CA HIS A 117 -1.71 5.78 19.94
C HIS A 117 -0.24 6.11 19.67
N LYS A 118 0.34 5.61 18.57
CA LYS A 118 1.76 5.80 18.29
C LYS A 118 2.05 7.10 17.53
N VAL A 119 1.14 7.55 16.66
CA VAL A 119 1.38 8.68 15.76
C VAL A 119 0.26 9.72 15.80
N MET A 120 -0.98 9.36 15.49
CA MET A 120 -1.99 10.39 15.20
C MET A 120 -2.40 11.21 16.43
N LEU A 121 -2.52 10.60 17.61
CA LEU A 121 -2.77 11.37 18.85
C LEU A 121 -1.60 12.31 19.17
N PRO A 122 -0.34 11.83 19.33
CA PRO A 122 0.76 12.71 19.73
C PRO A 122 1.20 13.70 18.65
N VAL A 123 1.22 13.31 17.37
CA VAL A 123 1.75 14.14 16.27
C VAL A 123 0.66 15.03 15.69
N PHE A 124 -0.48 14.44 15.30
CA PHE A 124 -1.53 15.18 14.59
C PHE A 124 -2.46 15.93 15.53
N LEU A 125 -2.88 15.33 16.66
CA LEU A 125 -3.76 16.01 17.64
C LEU A 125 -2.98 16.67 18.79
N GLY A 126 -1.68 16.42 18.94
CA GLY A 126 -0.90 16.93 20.07
C GLY A 126 -1.40 16.42 21.43
N GLU A 127 -2.05 15.26 21.45
CA GLU A 127 -2.54 14.61 22.67
C GLU A 127 -1.55 13.54 23.12
N PRO A 128 -1.04 13.62 24.37
CA PRO A 128 -0.07 12.66 24.86
C PRO A 128 -0.71 11.28 25.05
N VAL A 129 0.07 10.24 24.80
CA VAL A 129 -0.31 8.84 25.05
C VAL A 129 0.67 8.26 26.06
N SER A 130 0.16 7.65 27.13
CA SER A 130 1.03 7.08 28.15
C SER A 130 1.85 5.90 27.61
N PRO A 131 3.09 5.70 28.10
CA PRO A 131 3.89 4.55 27.70
C PRO A 131 3.20 3.20 27.96
N GLU A 132 2.45 3.09 29.06
CA GLU A 132 1.67 1.91 29.40
C GLU A 132 0.56 1.63 28.39
N MET A 133 -0.21 2.65 28.00
CA MET A 133 -1.28 2.51 27.00
C MET A 133 -0.72 2.09 25.64
N LEU A 134 0.41 2.67 25.24
CA LEU A 134 1.10 2.29 24.01
C LEU A 134 1.61 0.84 24.08
N ALA A 135 2.23 0.43 25.19
CA ALA A 135 2.72 -0.94 25.39
C ALA A 135 1.58 -1.96 25.28
N THR A 136 0.46 -1.73 25.98
CA THR A 136 -0.75 -2.58 25.89
C THR A 136 -1.26 -2.68 24.47
N THR A 137 -1.34 -1.55 23.76
CA THR A 137 -1.80 -1.53 22.35
C THR A 137 -0.91 -2.33 21.43
N LEU A 138 0.41 -2.25 21.61
CA LEU A 138 1.36 -3.01 20.81
C LEU A 138 1.32 -4.51 21.14
N ALA A 139 1.06 -4.89 22.40
CA ALA A 139 0.83 -6.28 22.79
C ALA A 139 -0.47 -6.84 22.19
N GLU A 140 -1.56 -6.07 22.21
CA GLU A 140 -2.83 -6.42 21.54
C GLU A 140 -2.65 -6.63 20.03
N LEU A 141 -1.88 -5.75 19.37
CA LEU A 141 -1.51 -5.92 17.97
C LEU A 141 -0.69 -7.19 17.76
N ASP A 142 0.30 -7.47 18.60
CA ASP A 142 1.14 -8.67 18.49
C ASP A 142 0.30 -9.95 18.56
N MET A 143 -0.63 -10.04 19.51
CA MET A 143 -1.56 -11.17 19.63
C MET A 143 -2.43 -11.33 18.38
N ALA A 144 -2.96 -10.25 17.82
CA ALA A 144 -3.74 -10.32 16.59
C ALA A 144 -2.91 -10.78 15.39
N LEU A 145 -1.63 -10.38 15.30
CA LEU A 145 -0.70 -10.86 14.27
C LEU A 145 -0.39 -12.35 14.43
N GLN A 146 -0.26 -12.84 15.67
CA GLN A 146 -0.09 -14.27 15.93
C GLN A 146 -1.32 -15.07 15.49
N VAL A 147 -2.54 -14.58 15.73
CA VAL A 147 -3.76 -15.23 15.24
C VAL A 147 -3.85 -15.16 13.72
N LEU A 148 -3.53 -14.02 13.11
CA LEU A 148 -3.51 -13.87 11.65
C LEU A 148 -2.57 -14.90 11.00
N GLU A 149 -1.36 -15.04 11.53
CA GLU A 149 -0.37 -15.98 11.01
C GLU A 149 -0.72 -17.44 11.34
N GLY A 150 -1.07 -17.74 12.60
CA GLY A 150 -1.27 -19.11 13.08
C GLY A 150 -2.63 -19.72 12.74
N LYS A 151 -3.70 -18.93 12.67
CA LYS A 151 -5.05 -19.41 12.32
C LYS A 151 -5.34 -19.25 10.84
N PHE A 152 -5.15 -18.05 10.29
CA PHE A 152 -5.61 -17.74 8.93
C PHE A 152 -4.55 -18.08 7.89
N LEU A 153 -3.34 -17.51 7.96
CA LEU A 153 -2.31 -17.76 6.94
C LEU A 153 -1.80 -19.21 6.98
N GLN A 154 -1.33 -19.67 8.15
CA GLN A 154 -0.64 -20.95 8.33
C GLN A 154 0.50 -21.10 7.32
N ASP A 155 0.55 -22.21 6.58
CA ASP A 155 1.53 -22.47 5.51
C ASP A 155 0.95 -22.21 4.11
N LYS A 156 -0.20 -21.53 4.00
CA LYS A 156 -0.84 -21.22 2.72
C LYS A 156 -0.18 -20.01 2.05
N ALA A 157 -0.39 -19.89 0.74
CA ALA A 157 0.07 -18.73 -0.03
C ALA A 157 -0.68 -17.45 0.39
N PHE A 158 -2.00 -17.55 0.58
CA PHE A 158 -2.92 -16.49 0.97
C PHE A 158 -3.82 -16.96 2.13
N LEU A 159 -4.57 -16.05 2.75
CA LEU A 159 -5.32 -16.33 3.98
C LEU A 159 -6.33 -17.47 3.83
N ILE A 160 -6.97 -17.60 2.66
CA ILE A 160 -8.02 -18.61 2.46
C ILE A 160 -7.60 -19.77 1.53
N GLY A 161 -6.42 -19.70 0.90
CA GLY A 161 -6.00 -20.68 -0.10
C GLY A 161 -4.81 -20.27 -0.98
N PRO A 162 -4.73 -20.78 -2.22
CA PRO A 162 -3.61 -20.56 -3.13
C PRO A 162 -3.68 -19.24 -3.92
N HIS A 163 -4.83 -18.55 -3.90
CA HIS A 163 -5.06 -17.29 -4.61
C HIS A 163 -5.48 -16.17 -3.65
N ILE A 164 -5.20 -14.92 -4.03
CA ILE A 164 -5.66 -13.74 -3.31
C ILE A 164 -7.19 -13.71 -3.23
N SER A 165 -7.71 -13.22 -2.11
CA SER A 165 -9.15 -13.06 -1.87
C SER A 165 -9.46 -11.70 -1.23
N LEU A 166 -10.75 -11.41 -1.04
CA LEU A 166 -11.18 -10.24 -0.25
C LEU A 166 -10.61 -10.26 1.18
N ALA A 167 -10.36 -11.44 1.76
CA ALA A 167 -9.75 -11.54 3.09
C ALA A 167 -8.34 -10.92 3.10
N ASP A 168 -7.53 -11.26 2.09
CA ASP A 168 -6.17 -10.74 1.97
C ASP A 168 -6.14 -9.22 1.74
N LEU A 169 -7.06 -8.72 0.90
CA LEU A 169 -7.17 -7.29 0.61
C LEU A 169 -7.54 -6.47 1.86
N VAL A 170 -8.49 -6.96 2.64
CA VAL A 170 -8.88 -6.30 3.90
C VAL A 170 -7.74 -6.39 4.92
N ALA A 171 -7.12 -7.56 5.08
CA ALA A 171 -5.99 -7.74 5.98
C ALA A 171 -4.83 -6.80 5.68
N ILE A 172 -4.41 -6.72 4.42
CA ILE A 172 -3.21 -5.95 4.09
C ILE A 172 -3.44 -4.46 4.30
N THR A 173 -4.60 -3.93 3.92
CA THR A 173 -4.93 -2.51 4.11
C THR A 173 -5.03 -2.13 5.60
N GLU A 174 -5.51 -3.04 6.44
CA GLU A 174 -5.48 -2.88 7.91
C GLU A 174 -4.05 -2.84 8.43
N LEU A 175 -3.20 -3.81 8.04
CA LEU A 175 -1.81 -3.88 8.48
C LEU A 175 -0.96 -2.69 8.02
N MET A 176 -1.34 -2.02 6.93
CA MET A 176 -0.65 -0.81 6.49
C MET A 176 -0.85 0.38 7.44
N HIS A 177 -1.85 0.37 8.34
CA HIS A 177 -1.99 1.38 9.39
C HIS A 177 -0.81 1.37 10.38
N PRO A 178 -0.50 0.26 11.09
CA PRO A 178 0.67 0.21 11.95
C PRO A 178 2.00 0.31 11.19
N VAL A 179 2.06 -0.09 9.92
CA VAL A 179 3.25 0.16 9.07
C VAL A 179 3.48 1.66 8.88
N GLY A 180 2.44 2.42 8.53
CA GLY A 180 2.50 3.89 8.46
C GLY A 180 2.89 4.52 9.79
N ALA A 181 2.48 3.91 10.90
CA ALA A 181 2.92 4.29 12.26
C ALA A 181 4.37 3.87 12.58
N GLY A 182 5.02 3.13 11.70
CA GLY A 182 6.36 2.57 11.85
C GLY A 182 6.49 1.51 12.93
N CYS A 183 5.44 0.73 13.15
CA CYS A 183 5.54 -0.53 13.85
C CYS A 183 6.26 -1.55 12.97
N GLN A 184 7.02 -2.45 13.59
CA GLN A 184 7.78 -3.50 12.91
C GLN A 184 6.88 -4.72 12.62
N VAL A 185 5.77 -4.50 11.90
CA VAL A 185 4.68 -5.49 11.70
C VAL A 185 5.19 -6.80 11.09
N PHE A 186 6.08 -6.73 10.11
CA PHE A 186 6.56 -7.91 9.37
C PHE A 186 7.94 -8.41 9.83
N LYS A 187 8.62 -7.69 10.74
CA LYS A 187 9.95 -8.08 11.20
C LYS A 187 9.82 -9.25 12.18
N GLY A 188 10.63 -10.29 12.00
CA GLY A 188 10.53 -11.52 12.80
C GLY A 188 9.32 -12.40 12.44
N ARG A 189 8.57 -12.06 11.39
CA ARG A 189 7.38 -12.79 10.92
C ARG A 189 7.52 -13.17 9.44
N PRO A 190 8.42 -14.12 9.11
CA PRO A 190 8.78 -14.40 7.72
C PRO A 190 7.60 -14.86 6.86
N LYS A 191 6.62 -15.59 7.43
CA LYS A 191 5.42 -16.01 6.69
C LYS A 191 4.55 -14.83 6.29
N LEU A 192 4.29 -13.91 7.23
CA LEU A 192 3.55 -12.67 6.95
C LEU A 192 4.31 -11.75 6.00
N ALA A 193 5.63 -11.65 6.13
CA ALA A 193 6.46 -10.86 5.21
C ALA A 193 6.35 -11.38 3.77
N ALA A 194 6.47 -12.70 3.58
CA ALA A 194 6.32 -13.34 2.28
C ALA A 194 4.89 -13.24 1.74
N TRP A 195 3.88 -13.37 2.61
CA TRP A 195 2.47 -13.16 2.25
C TRP A 195 2.21 -11.74 1.77
N ARG A 196 2.73 -10.70 2.46
CA ARG A 196 2.63 -9.32 2.00
C ARG A 196 3.17 -9.15 0.58
N GLN A 197 4.37 -9.68 0.30
CA GLN A 197 4.97 -9.57 -1.04
C GLN A 197 4.08 -10.20 -2.12
N ARG A 198 3.48 -11.36 -1.82
CA ARG A 198 2.54 -12.00 -2.75
C ARG A 198 1.27 -11.18 -2.95
N VAL A 199 0.72 -10.58 -1.89
CA VAL A 199 -0.47 -9.71 -1.99
C VAL A 199 -0.16 -8.44 -2.77
N GLU A 200 0.96 -7.80 -2.50
CA GLU A 200 1.42 -6.60 -3.22
C GLU A 200 1.61 -6.89 -4.72
N ALA A 201 2.25 -8.01 -5.06
CA ALA A 201 2.39 -8.45 -6.46
C ALA A 201 1.03 -8.78 -7.12
N ALA A 202 0.10 -9.40 -6.40
CA ALA A 202 -1.22 -9.76 -6.93
C ALA A 202 -2.14 -8.55 -7.12
N VAL A 203 -2.02 -7.51 -6.29
CA VAL A 203 -2.73 -6.23 -6.43
C VAL A 203 -2.08 -5.38 -7.54
N GLY A 204 -0.76 -5.49 -7.69
CA GLY A 204 0.05 -4.65 -8.56
C GLY A 204 0.74 -3.55 -7.77
N GLU A 205 2.06 -3.49 -7.84
CA GLU A 205 2.91 -2.63 -7.00
C GLU A 205 2.56 -1.14 -7.11
N VAL A 206 2.26 -0.65 -8.32
CA VAL A 206 1.89 0.76 -8.54
C VAL A 206 0.60 1.11 -7.81
N LEU A 207 -0.43 0.27 -7.96
CA LEU A 207 -1.73 0.49 -7.30
C LEU A 207 -1.61 0.34 -5.78
N PHE A 208 -0.82 -0.64 -5.32
CA PHE A 208 -0.55 -0.83 -3.91
C PHE A 208 0.12 0.41 -3.30
N GLN A 209 1.13 0.97 -3.98
CA GLN A 209 1.81 2.18 -3.51
C GLN A 209 0.89 3.41 -3.56
N GLU A 210 0.12 3.60 -4.64
CA GLU A 210 -0.85 4.69 -4.77
C GLU A 210 -1.88 4.65 -3.64
N ALA A 211 -2.48 3.48 -3.38
CA ALA A 211 -3.49 3.31 -2.35
C ALA A 211 -2.97 3.59 -0.92
N HIS A 212 -1.68 3.37 -0.68
CA HIS A 212 -1.06 3.54 0.63
C HIS A 212 -0.21 4.82 0.78
N GLU A 213 -0.16 5.68 -0.24
CA GLU A 213 0.71 6.88 -0.22
C GLU A 213 0.45 7.75 1.01
N VAL A 214 -0.82 8.01 1.33
CA VAL A 214 -1.23 8.87 2.45
C VAL A 214 -0.86 8.24 3.79
N ILE A 215 -1.16 6.96 3.99
CA ILE A 215 -0.93 6.30 5.29
C ILE A 215 0.56 6.13 5.58
N LEU A 216 1.38 5.93 4.55
CA LEU A 216 2.83 5.82 4.70
C LEU A 216 3.50 7.13 5.11
N LYS A 217 2.86 8.28 4.85
CA LYS A 217 3.29 9.63 5.25
C LYS A 217 2.68 10.08 6.58
N ALA A 218 1.96 9.22 7.31
CA ALA A 218 1.22 9.60 8.51
C ALA A 218 2.10 10.26 9.59
N LYS A 219 3.36 9.84 9.73
CA LYS A 219 4.32 10.42 10.67
C LYS A 219 4.73 11.85 10.35
N ASP A 220 4.62 12.24 9.09
CA ASP A 220 5.01 13.54 8.59
C ASP A 220 3.82 14.53 8.61
N SER A 221 2.67 14.10 9.15
CA SER A 221 1.48 14.94 9.28
C SER A 221 1.77 16.18 10.11
N GLN A 222 1.29 17.32 9.61
CA GLN A 222 1.31 18.57 10.37
C GLN A 222 0.24 18.53 11.47
N PRO A 223 0.47 19.14 12.64
CA PRO A 223 -0.54 19.25 13.68
C PRO A 223 -1.84 19.88 13.17
N ALA A 224 -2.97 19.33 13.60
CA ALA A 224 -4.28 19.88 13.30
C ALA A 224 -4.44 21.28 13.91
N ASP A 225 -5.14 22.17 13.22
CA ASP A 225 -5.53 23.44 13.82
C ASP A 225 -6.48 23.23 15.02
N PRO A 226 -6.56 24.19 15.96
CA PRO A 226 -7.36 24.02 17.17
C PRO A 226 -8.85 23.72 16.92
N SER A 227 -9.45 24.29 15.87
CA SER A 227 -10.86 24.09 15.53
C SER A 227 -11.11 22.66 15.02
N LEU A 228 -10.22 22.17 14.16
CA LEU A 228 -10.27 20.81 13.66
C LEU A 228 -10.06 19.80 14.79
N LYS A 229 -9.05 20.02 15.64
CA LYS A 229 -8.78 19.19 16.82
C LYS A 229 -10.02 19.07 17.73
N GLN A 230 -10.64 20.19 18.09
CA GLN A 230 -11.82 20.21 18.97
C GLN A 230 -12.99 19.39 18.39
N LYS A 231 -13.18 19.43 17.07
CA LYS A 231 -14.24 18.68 16.38
C LYS A 231 -13.92 17.19 16.23
N MET A 232 -12.64 16.85 16.05
CA MET A 232 -12.21 15.47 15.79
C MET A 232 -12.04 14.65 17.05
N LEU A 233 -11.48 15.24 18.12
CA LEU A 233 -11.05 14.51 19.30
C LEU A 233 -12.15 13.60 19.90
N PRO A 234 -13.40 14.04 20.13
CA PRO A 234 -14.44 13.17 20.69
C PRO A 234 -14.75 11.97 19.78
N LYS A 235 -14.75 12.17 18.46
CA LYS A 235 -15.03 11.11 17.47
C LYS A 235 -13.90 10.09 17.42
N VAL A 236 -12.67 10.58 17.52
CA VAL A 236 -11.47 9.74 17.56
C VAL A 236 -11.48 8.88 18.80
N LEU A 237 -11.73 9.46 19.98
CA LEU A 237 -11.79 8.72 21.24
C LEU A 237 -12.87 7.64 21.21
N ALA A 238 -14.06 7.94 20.68
CA ALA A 238 -15.12 6.94 20.51
C ALA A 238 -14.77 5.84 19.49
N MET A 239 -13.94 6.14 18.49
CA MET A 239 -13.55 5.21 17.44
C MET A 239 -12.46 4.22 17.87
N ILE A 240 -11.57 4.62 18.78
CA ILE A 240 -10.41 3.82 19.22
C ILE A 240 -10.64 3.08 20.55
N GLN A 241 -11.78 3.31 21.20
CA GLN A 241 -12.30 2.49 22.31
C GLN A 241 -12.62 1.07 21.83
#